data_AF-A0A0X3TCU5-F1
#
_entry.id   AF-A0A0X3TCU5-F1
#
_cell.length_a   1.000
_cell.length_b   1.000
_cell.length_c   1.000
_cell.angle_alpha   90.00
_cell.angle_beta   90.00
_cell.angle_gamma   90.00
#
_symmetry.space_group_name_H-M   'P 1'
#
loop_
_entity.id
_entity.type
_entity.pdbx_description
1 polymer ?
#
loop_
_entity_poly.entity_id
_entity_poly.type
_entity_poly.pdbx_seq_one_letter_code
_entity_poly.pdbx_strand_id
1 'polypeptide(L)' 'MLEEKRKDLDAEKQKKILLRLVNELSQSSPDLYYRPTSDIAAYLEKYIRGDAKLTVDERTLMNRLSRRDLEVLLSLH' A
#
# COMPACT_ATOMS: atom_id res chain seq x y z
N MET A 1 -6.78 -21.96 -12.47
CA MET A 1 -5.36 -21.80 -12.85
C MET A 1 -4.97 -20.42 -13.39
N LEU A 2 -5.55 -19.91 -14.49
CA LEU A 2 -5.17 -18.58 -15.04
C LEU A 2 -5.58 -17.40 -14.13
N GLU A 3 -6.74 -17.49 -13.50
CA GLU A 3 -7.24 -16.45 -12.58
C GLU A 3 -6.46 -16.42 -11.26
N GLU A 4 -6.06 -17.57 -10.74
CA GLU A 4 -5.24 -17.69 -9.53
C GLU A 4 -3.85 -17.06 -9.75
N LYS A 5 -3.20 -17.39 -10.88
CA LYS A 5 -1.92 -16.76 -11.26
C LYS A 5 -2.00 -15.23 -11.36
N ARG A 6 -3.13 -14.69 -11.83
CA ARG A 6 -3.35 -13.24 -11.89
C ARG A 6 -3.50 -12.61 -10.51
N LYS A 7 -4.23 -13.26 -9.60
CA LYS A 7 -4.38 -12.78 -8.22
C LYS A 7 -3.03 -12.75 -7.50
N ASP A 8 -2.20 -13.77 -7.68
CA ASP A 8 -0.86 -13.81 -7.08
C ASP A 8 0.03 -12.69 -7.63
N LEU A 9 -0.03 -12.43 -8.94
CA LEU A 9 0.71 -11.33 -9.58
C LEU A 9 0.24 -9.95 -9.11
N ASP A 10 -1.07 -9.76 -8.95
CA ASP A 10 -1.64 -8.52 -8.43
C ASP A 10 -1.22 -8.29 -6.98
N ALA A 11 -1.26 -9.34 -6.14
CA ALA A 11 -0.84 -9.27 -4.74
C ALA A 11 0.65 -8.91 -4.61
N GLU A 12 1.51 -9.53 -5.41
CA GLU A 12 2.95 -9.23 -5.41
C GLU A 12 3.24 -7.79 -5.88
N LYS A 13 2.49 -7.30 -6.88
CA LYS A 13 2.59 -5.89 -7.31
C LYS A 13 2.11 -4.94 -6.22
N GLN A 14 0.97 -5.23 -5.59
CA GLN A 14 0.43 -4.42 -4.47
C GLN A 14 1.45 -4.32 -3.33
N LYS A 15 2.07 -5.43 -2.95
CA LYS A 15 3.13 -5.48 -1.95
C LYS A 15 4.32 -4.57 -2.30
N LYS A 16 4.82 -4.64 -3.54
CA LYS A 16 5.92 -3.79 -4.01
C LYS A 16 5.57 -2.30 -4.00
N ILE A 17 4.38 -1.95 -4.48
CA ILE A 17 3.90 -0.57 -4.47
C ILE A 17 3.74 -0.07 -3.03
N LEU A 18 3.14 -0.87 -2.15
CA LEU A 18 2.96 -0.53 -0.75
C LEU A 18 4.29 -0.22 -0.05
N LEU A 19 5.31 -1.08 -0.24
CA LEU A 19 6.64 -0.86 0.32
C LEU A 19 7.29 0.43 -0.20
N ARG A 20 7.15 0.71 -1.51
CA ARG A 20 7.64 1.96 -2.09
C ARG A 20 6.97 3.17 -1.42
N LEU A 21 5.65 3.15 -1.25
CA LEU A 21 4.90 4.25 -0.62
C LEU A 21 5.22 4.42 0.86
N VAL A 22 5.41 3.32 1.61
CA VAL A 22 5.86 3.38 3.01
C VAL A 22 7.24 4.02 3.10
N ASN A 23 8.17 3.65 2.21
CA ASN A 23 9.50 4.24 2.14
C ASN A 23 9.43 5.73 1.81
N GLU A 24 8.61 6.14 0.84
CA GLU A 24 8.39 7.56 0.53
C GLU A 24 7.86 8.35 1.75
N LEU A 25 6.84 7.82 2.42
CA LEU A 25 6.24 8.46 3.59
C LEU A 25 7.22 8.57 4.77
N SER A 26 8.05 7.55 4.99
CA SER A 26 9.04 7.55 6.07
C SER A 26 10.21 8.50 5.80
N GLN A 27 10.52 8.83 4.54
CA GLN A 27 11.46 9.91 4.21
C GLN A 27 10.87 11.29 4.51
N SER A 28 9.55 11.48 4.32
CA SER A 28 8.87 12.76 4.62
C SER A 28 8.44 12.93 6.08
N SER A 29 8.26 11.82 6.81
CA SER A 29 7.78 11.79 8.19
C SER A 29 8.54 10.70 8.98
N PRO A 30 9.67 11.05 9.61
CA PRO A 30 10.48 10.11 10.39
C PRO A 30 9.72 9.46 11.56
N ASP A 31 8.70 10.15 12.07
CA ASP A 31 7.80 9.70 13.12
C ASP A 31 6.87 8.56 12.69
N LEU A 32 6.71 8.31 11.38
CA LEU A 32 5.86 7.25 10.84
C LEU A 32 6.25 5.87 11.37
N TYR A 33 7.54 5.61 11.59
CA TYR A 33 8.05 4.31 12.07
C TYR A 33 7.60 3.96 13.49
N TYR A 34 7.24 4.97 14.29
CA TYR A 34 6.80 4.79 15.67
C TYR A 34 5.28 4.76 15.80
N ARG A 35 4.56 4.86 14.69
CA ARG A 35 3.08 4.87 14.70
C ARG A 35 2.53 3.45 14.65
N PRO A 36 1.37 3.21 15.25
CA PRO A 36 0.64 1.95 15.07
C PRO A 36 0.37 1.66 13.60
N THR A 37 0.41 0.38 13.21
CA THR A 37 0.14 -0.07 11.84
C THR A 37 -1.21 0.42 11.30
N SER A 38 -2.22 0.51 12.17
CA SER A 38 -3.55 1.05 11.83
C SER A 38 -3.50 2.52 11.39
N ASP A 39 -2.64 3.32 12.02
CA ASP A 39 -2.46 4.73 11.69
C ASP A 39 -1.71 4.85 10.36
N ILE A 40 -0.63 4.08 10.20
CA ILE A 40 0.14 4.03 8.95
C ILE A 40 -0.78 3.63 7.78
N ALA A 41 -1.64 2.63 7.97
CA ALA A 41 -2.63 2.21 6.97
C ALA A 41 -3.62 3.32 6.62
N ALA A 42 -4.12 4.07 7.61
CA ALA A 42 -5.01 5.21 7.39
C ALA A 42 -4.31 6.37 6.64
N TYR A 43 -3.04 6.64 6.94
CA TYR A 43 -2.25 7.63 6.21
C TYR A 43 -2.00 7.20 4.76
N LEU A 44 -1.61 5.94 4.55
CA LEU A 44 -1.40 5.39 3.22
C LEU A 44 -2.66 5.41 2.38
N GLU A 45 -3.82 5.04 2.94
CA GLU A 45 -5.09 5.11 2.22
C GLU A 45 -5.36 6.54 1.71
N LYS A 46 -5.14 7.55 2.56
CA LYS A 46 -5.29 8.96 2.16
C LYS A 46 -4.26 9.36 1.10
N TYR A 47 -3.00 8.96 1.28
CA TYR A 47 -1.92 9.27 0.34
C TYR A 47 -2.17 8.64 -1.04
N ILE A 48 -2.55 7.37 -1.09
CA ILE A 48 -2.90 6.64 -2.33
C ILE A 48 -4.04 7.34 -3.08
N ARG A 49 -5.06 7.83 -2.35
CA ARG A 49 -6.20 8.52 -2.95
C ARG A 49 -5.88 9.95 -3.40
N GLY A 50 -4.96 10.62 -2.72
CA GLY A 50 -4.50 11.97 -3.05
C GLY A 50 -3.16 11.96 -3.78
N ASP A 51 -2.14 12.42 -3.07
CA ASP A 51 -0.88 12.92 -3.61
C ASP A 51 0.12 11.84 -4.06
N ALA A 52 -0.17 10.56 -3.85
CA ALA A 52 0.73 9.49 -4.25
C ALA A 52 1.00 9.52 -5.76
N LYS A 53 2.29 9.53 -6.12
CA LYS A 53 2.78 9.48 -7.50
C LYS A 53 2.67 8.07 -8.07
N LEU A 54 1.44 7.62 -8.26
CA LEU A 54 1.09 6.34 -8.84
C LEU A 54 0.75 6.50 -10.33
N THR A 55 1.14 5.52 -11.14
CA THR A 55 0.58 5.39 -12.49
C THR A 55 -0.92 5.07 -12.41
N VAL A 56 -1.64 5.21 -13.54
CA VAL A 56 -3.08 4.87 -13.60
C VAL A 56 -3.34 3.41 -13.20
N ASP A 57 -2.47 2.50 -13.65
CA ASP A 57 -2.57 1.06 -13.34
C ASP A 57 -2.27 0.79 -11.87
N GLU A 58 -1.22 1.39 -11.31
CA GLU A 58 -0.89 1.25 -9.89
C GLU A 58 -2.01 1.80 -9.01
N ARG A 59 -2.56 2.96 -9.37
CA ARG A 59 -3.69 3.57 -8.64
C ARG A 59 -4.93 2.69 -8.70
N THR A 60 -5.24 2.13 -9.86
CA THR A 60 -6.36 1.18 -10.02
C THR A 60 -6.16 -0.05 -9.15
N LEU A 61 -4.95 -0.60 -9.13
CA LEU A 61 -4.61 -1.79 -8.36
C LEU A 61 -4.67 -1.53 -6.85
N MET A 62 -4.15 -0.39 -6.39
CA MET A 62 -4.13 -0.04 -4.96
C MET A 62 -5.49 0.39 -4.44
N ASN A 63 -6.35 1.02 -5.26
CA ASN A 63 -7.72 1.39 -4.87
C ASN A 63 -8.65 0.19 -4.60
N ARG A 64 -8.23 -1.03 -4.97
CA ARG A 64 -8.96 -2.27 -4.64
C ARG A 64 -8.72 -2.73 -3.21
N LEU A 65 -7.70 -2.18 -2.54
CA LEU A 65 -7.36 -2.50 -1.16
C LEU A 65 -8.18 -1.60 -0.22
N SER A 66 -8.85 -2.22 0.74
CA SER A 66 -9.41 -1.51 1.88
C SER A 66 -8.30 -1.11 2.86
N ARG A 67 -8.60 -0.18 3.77
CA ARG A 67 -7.72 0.13 4.91
C ARG A 67 -7.30 -1.13 5.69
N ARG A 68 -8.22 -2.09 5.84
CA ARG A 68 -7.94 -3.34 6.54
C ARG A 68 -6.94 -4.21 5.76
N ASP A 69 -7.06 -4.26 4.44
CA ASP A 69 -6.11 -4.98 3.60
C ASP A 69 -4.72 -4.35 3.67
N LEU A 70 -4.65 -3.01 3.65
CA LEU A 70 -3.39 -2.29 3.85
C LEU A 70 -2.75 -2.62 5.21
N GLU A 71 -3.53 -2.60 6.29
CA GLU A 71 -3.06 -2.94 7.64
C GLU A 71 -2.52 -4.39 7.71
N VAL A 72 -3.22 -5.35 7.10
CA VAL A 72 -2.78 -6.74 7.02
C VAL A 72 -1.47 -6.83 6.24
N LEU A 73 -1.38 -6.21 5.06
CA LEU A 73 -0.18 -6.25 4.23
C LEU A 73 1.05 -5.62 4.93
N LEU A 74 0.84 -4.55 5.69
CA LEU A 74 1.88 -3.92 6.52
C LEU A 74 2.31 -4.81 7.69
N SER A 75 1.38 -5.55 8.29
CA SER A 75 1.67 -6.44 9.43
C SER A 75 2.38 -7.74 9.04
N LEU A 76 2.37 -8.08 7.74
CA LEU A 76 3.04 -9.25 7.17
C LEU A 76 4.48 -8.96 6.71
N HIS A 77 4.97 -7.73 6.90
CA HIS A 77 6.35 -7.29 6.62
C HIS A 77 7.07 -6.94 7.90
#